data_AF-A0A1U8GXZ4-F1
#
_entry.id   AF-A0A1U8GXZ4-F1
#
_cell.length_a   1.000
_cell.length_b   1.000
_cell.length_c   1.000
_cell.angle_alpha   90.00
_cell.angle_beta   90.00
_cell.angle_gamma   90.00
#
_symmetry.space_group_name_H-M   'P 1'
#
loop_
_entity.id
_entity.type
_entity.pdbx_description
1 polymer ?
#
loop_
_entity_poly.entity_id
_entity_poly.type
_entity_poly.pdbx_seq_one_letter_code
_entity_poly.pdbx_strand_id
1 'polypeptide(L)'
;MSQMATMDTTQVIPKTNGVNKDLKQRVVNKLKVFRSKKTGGWYSAFLCLVNQGLVTLSFFGVGVNLVLFLTRVLGQDNATAANNVSQWTGTVYLCSLLGAFISDSYWGRFLTCAIFQLILLMGLVLISLTSWLFLIKPYGCGDGILDCIPPSPIGTALFYLAIYLVALGYGGHQPTIATFGSDQFDEENPKEKISRAAYFGYFYFALNAGSLISNTILVYYEDGGKWTLGFWASTAAGLLGLFVFLVGTPGYRYVKSFGNPLPRVAQVFVAAFRKWGVPNVDEGELYELNGSESSIKGTRKILHSNDFKKLDKAAIVTEEDRQRPVINPWRLCTITQVEEAKCIIRMCPIWLCTIMYSVIFTQMASLFVEQGAVMDATIGKFRLPAASMSAFDICSVLTCTFLYRFMVVPLAGKISGNPRGLTELQRMGVGLIIGMLSMVAAGVTEIFRLRRVIPGHETSSLSIFWQIPQYMLVGASEVFMYVGQLEFFNGQAPDGIKSLGSSLCMASMSLGNYVSSLLVNMVMHITTRGARHGWIPENLNNGHIDRFYFLLFGLALVDLVAFVFFAKWYKGINLEDSTKGGGEKESQVLEKV
;
A
#
# COMPACT_ATOMS: atom_id res chain seq x y z
N MET A 1 47.94 0.91 -81.85
CA MET A 1 47.08 -0.08 -82.56
C MET A 1 47.20 -1.38 -81.78
N SER A 2 46.20 -2.04 -81.22
CA SER A 2 44.74 -2.02 -81.37
C SER A 2 44.09 -2.45 -80.03
N GLN A 3 42.81 -2.15 -79.89
CA GLN A 3 41.92 -2.20 -78.72
C GLN A 3 41.56 -3.62 -78.23
N MET A 4 41.18 -3.74 -76.95
CA MET A 4 39.89 -4.38 -76.60
C MET A 4 39.39 -4.03 -75.18
N ALA A 5 38.18 -3.47 -75.18
CA ALA A 5 37.11 -3.33 -74.18
C ALA A 5 37.31 -3.83 -72.74
N THR A 6 36.99 -2.96 -71.77
CA THR A 6 36.31 -3.37 -70.52
C THR A 6 35.16 -2.42 -70.22
N MET A 7 34.04 -3.02 -69.80
CA MET A 7 32.70 -2.45 -69.74
C MET A 7 32.50 -1.44 -68.61
N ASP A 8 31.67 -0.45 -68.94
CA ASP A 8 31.03 0.51 -68.06
C ASP A 8 29.87 -0.18 -67.31
N THR A 9 29.87 -0.15 -65.98
CA THR A 9 28.72 -0.56 -65.15
C THR A 9 28.52 0.40 -63.99
N THR A 10 28.14 1.64 -64.30
CA THR A 10 27.55 2.54 -63.32
C THR A 10 26.05 2.25 -63.21
N GLN A 11 25.66 1.17 -62.51
CA GLN A 11 24.25 0.89 -62.20
C GLN A 11 23.85 1.47 -60.83
N VAL A 12 22.90 2.39 -60.93
CA VAL A 12 22.08 3.04 -59.91
C VAL A 12 21.58 2.05 -58.84
N ILE A 13 21.96 2.27 -57.58
CA ILE A 13 21.34 1.61 -56.42
C ILE A 13 20.18 2.50 -55.91
N PRO A 14 18.92 2.02 -55.90
CA PRO A 14 17.76 2.83 -55.56
C PRO A 14 17.58 3.01 -54.05
N LYS A 15 17.13 4.21 -53.66
CA LYS A 15 16.74 4.61 -52.30
C LYS A 15 15.62 3.71 -51.74
N THR A 16 15.94 2.81 -50.81
CA THR A 16 14.99 1.90 -50.12
C THR A 16 14.56 2.37 -48.71
N ASN A 17 14.57 3.68 -48.44
CA ASN A 17 14.22 4.20 -47.10
C ASN A 17 12.74 4.62 -46.92
N GLY A 18 11.94 4.68 -48.00
CA GLY A 18 10.52 5.06 -47.92
C GLY A 18 9.57 3.92 -47.54
N VAL A 19 9.74 2.75 -48.18
CA VAL A 19 8.82 1.60 -48.06
C VAL A 19 8.84 0.98 -46.66
N ASN A 20 9.99 1.03 -45.97
CA ASN A 20 10.14 0.45 -44.63
C ASN A 20 9.48 1.31 -43.52
N LYS A 21 9.38 2.63 -43.72
CA LYS A 21 8.64 3.54 -42.82
C LYS A 21 7.14 3.34 -42.95
N ASP A 22 6.61 3.23 -44.17
CA ASP A 22 5.19 2.98 -44.38
C ASP A 22 4.76 1.59 -43.93
N LEU A 23 5.61 0.56 -44.09
CA LEU A 23 5.34 -0.78 -43.57
C LEU A 23 5.39 -0.80 -42.04
N LYS A 24 6.38 -0.15 -41.40
CA LYS A 24 6.40 0.04 -39.94
C LYS A 24 5.18 0.82 -39.46
N GLN A 25 4.80 1.90 -40.12
CA GLN A 25 3.64 2.71 -39.73
C GLN A 25 2.33 1.94 -39.91
N ARG A 26 2.20 1.12 -40.96
CA ARG A 26 1.04 0.24 -41.17
C ARG A 26 1.01 -0.93 -40.19
N VAL A 27 2.17 -1.46 -39.77
CA VAL A 27 2.27 -2.49 -38.73
C VAL A 27 1.97 -1.89 -37.35
N VAL A 28 2.45 -0.68 -37.05
CA VAL A 28 2.11 0.06 -35.83
C VAL A 28 0.64 0.45 -35.80
N ASN A 29 0.07 0.88 -36.93
CA ASN A 29 -1.37 1.17 -37.03
C ASN A 29 -2.20 -0.12 -36.96
N LYS A 30 -1.75 -1.24 -37.55
CA LYS A 30 -2.40 -2.55 -37.35
C LYS A 30 -2.27 -3.06 -35.91
N LEU A 31 -1.14 -2.82 -35.23
CA LEU A 31 -0.93 -3.16 -33.81
C LEU A 31 -1.77 -2.26 -32.89
N LYS A 32 -1.93 -0.96 -33.21
CA LYS A 32 -2.87 -0.05 -32.53
C LYS A 32 -4.32 -0.46 -32.75
N VAL A 33 -4.68 -0.96 -33.94
CA VAL A 33 -6.03 -1.49 -34.25
C VAL A 33 -6.27 -2.86 -33.60
N PHE A 34 -5.21 -3.64 -33.29
CA PHE A 34 -5.27 -4.87 -32.49
C PHE A 34 -5.22 -4.64 -30.97
N ARG A 35 -5.08 -3.39 -30.49
CA ARG A 35 -5.47 -2.99 -29.12
C ARG A 35 -7.01 -3.05 -29.07
N SER A 36 -7.50 -4.28 -29.00
CA SER A 36 -8.88 -4.68 -29.23
C SER A 36 -9.84 -3.94 -28.29
N LYS A 37 -10.91 -3.37 -28.85
CA LYS A 37 -12.11 -2.91 -28.13
C LYS A 37 -12.81 -3.99 -27.27
N LYS A 38 -12.27 -5.22 -27.17
CA LYS A 38 -12.89 -6.37 -26.44
C LYS A 38 -12.21 -6.75 -25.11
N THR A 39 -11.07 -6.18 -24.73
CA THR A 39 -10.40 -6.53 -23.45
C THR A 39 -10.44 -5.37 -22.47
N GLY A 40 -10.44 -5.69 -21.16
CA GLY A 40 -10.55 -4.74 -20.06
C GLY A 40 -11.99 -4.28 -19.77
N GLY A 41 -12.12 -3.14 -19.10
CA GLY A 41 -13.39 -2.56 -18.68
C GLY A 41 -13.95 -3.12 -17.38
N TRP A 42 -15.18 -2.71 -17.07
CA TRP A 42 -15.81 -2.98 -15.77
C TRP A 42 -16.03 -4.45 -15.47
N TYR A 43 -16.27 -5.31 -16.47
CA TYR A 43 -16.42 -6.74 -16.24
C TYR A 43 -15.14 -7.35 -15.65
N SER A 44 -13.99 -7.11 -16.30
CA SER A 44 -12.68 -7.55 -15.82
C SER A 44 -12.30 -6.91 -14.48
N ALA A 45 -12.56 -5.61 -14.32
CA ALA A 45 -12.32 -4.92 -13.05
C ALA A 45 -13.18 -5.50 -11.92
N PHE A 46 -14.44 -5.86 -12.19
CA PHE A 46 -15.35 -6.45 -11.21
C PHE A 46 -14.88 -7.83 -10.74
N LEU A 47 -14.34 -8.68 -11.63
CA LEU A 47 -13.74 -9.95 -11.21
C LEU A 47 -12.56 -9.72 -10.25
N CYS A 48 -11.75 -8.69 -10.49
CA CYS A 48 -10.67 -8.30 -9.56
C CYS A 48 -11.22 -7.80 -8.22
N LEU A 49 -12.34 -7.06 -8.21
CA LEU A 49 -13.00 -6.60 -6.98
C LEU A 49 -13.55 -7.78 -6.16
N VAL A 50 -14.21 -8.74 -6.80
CA VAL A 50 -14.72 -9.95 -6.14
C VAL A 50 -13.57 -10.78 -5.58
N ASN A 51 -12.49 -10.96 -6.35
CA ASN A 51 -11.26 -11.59 -5.87
C ASN A 51 -10.71 -10.87 -4.63
N GLN A 52 -10.61 -9.54 -4.65
CA GLN A 52 -10.13 -8.75 -3.51
C GLN A 52 -10.98 -8.98 -2.26
N GLY A 53 -12.31 -8.94 -2.38
CA GLY A 53 -13.20 -9.16 -1.25
C GLY A 53 -13.06 -10.56 -0.65
N LEU A 54 -12.99 -11.60 -1.50
CA LEU A 54 -12.82 -12.99 -1.07
C LEU A 54 -11.45 -13.25 -0.43
N VAL A 55 -10.37 -12.73 -1.02
CA VAL A 55 -9.01 -12.87 -0.46
C VAL A 55 -8.89 -12.11 0.87
N THR A 56 -9.54 -10.95 0.98
CA THR A 56 -9.59 -10.17 2.22
C THR A 56 -10.36 -10.93 3.31
N LEU A 57 -11.52 -11.50 2.98
CA LEU A 57 -12.28 -12.38 3.88
C LEU A 57 -11.41 -13.52 4.41
N SER A 58 -10.69 -14.22 3.54
CA SER A 58 -9.78 -15.31 3.92
C SER A 58 -8.65 -14.88 4.84
N PHE A 59 -8.02 -13.73 4.55
CA PHE A 59 -6.90 -13.22 5.33
C PHE A 59 -7.34 -12.79 6.73
N PHE A 60 -8.39 -11.97 6.83
CA PHE A 60 -8.91 -11.54 8.11
C PHE A 60 -9.53 -12.69 8.91
N GLY A 61 -10.03 -13.74 8.24
CA GLY A 61 -10.51 -14.95 8.93
C GLY A 61 -9.42 -15.62 9.75
N VAL A 62 -8.17 -15.58 9.31
CA VAL A 62 -7.05 -16.03 10.13
C VAL A 62 -6.55 -14.95 11.09
N GLY A 63 -6.44 -13.70 10.61
CA GLY A 63 -5.73 -12.64 11.31
C GLY A 63 -6.44 -12.08 12.55
N VAL A 64 -7.77 -11.99 12.53
CA VAL A 64 -8.54 -11.20 13.52
C VAL A 64 -8.52 -11.86 14.90
N ASN A 65 -8.72 -13.17 14.95
CA ASN A 65 -8.70 -13.92 16.20
C ASN A 65 -7.35 -14.59 16.45
N LEU A 66 -6.29 -14.22 15.73
CA LEU A 66 -4.99 -14.87 15.86
C LEU A 66 -4.42 -14.77 17.28
N VAL A 67 -4.64 -13.64 17.97
CA VAL A 67 -4.23 -13.46 19.37
C VAL A 67 -4.93 -14.50 20.26
N LEU A 68 -6.25 -14.65 20.12
CA LEU A 68 -7.03 -15.63 20.89
C LEU A 68 -6.63 -17.06 20.56
N PHE A 69 -6.31 -17.35 19.30
CA PHE A 69 -5.81 -18.67 18.92
C PHE A 69 -4.46 -18.97 19.57
N LEU A 70 -3.53 -18.00 19.59
CA LEU A 70 -2.24 -18.14 20.25
C LEU A 70 -2.35 -18.34 21.77
N THR A 71 -3.29 -17.65 22.42
CA THR A 71 -3.48 -17.76 23.86
C THR A 71 -4.25 -19.02 24.26
N ARG A 72 -5.40 -19.28 23.62
CA ARG A 72 -6.31 -20.39 23.99
C ARG A 72 -5.88 -21.76 23.44
N VAL A 73 -5.20 -21.80 22.29
CA VAL A 73 -4.81 -23.07 21.65
C VAL A 73 -3.31 -23.33 21.78
N LEU A 74 -2.45 -22.33 21.58
CA LEU A 74 -1.00 -22.51 21.75
C LEU A 74 -0.53 -22.28 23.20
N GLY A 75 -1.37 -21.76 24.09
CA GLY A 75 -1.03 -21.54 25.49
C GLY A 75 -0.03 -20.41 25.72
N GLN A 76 0.07 -19.45 24.81
CA GLN A 76 0.92 -18.27 24.99
C GLN A 76 0.30 -17.30 26.00
N ASP A 77 1.13 -16.56 26.71
CA ASP A 77 0.66 -15.39 27.46
C ASP A 77 0.17 -14.29 26.50
N ASN A 78 -0.72 -13.43 26.99
CA ASN A 78 -1.37 -12.40 26.18
C ASN A 78 -0.35 -11.44 25.54
N ALA A 79 0.71 -11.08 26.26
CA ALA A 79 1.72 -10.13 25.78
C ALA A 79 2.55 -10.74 24.63
N THR A 80 3.00 -11.98 24.78
CA THR A 80 3.71 -12.74 23.74
C THR A 80 2.83 -12.95 22.52
N ALA A 81 1.56 -13.32 22.71
CA ALA A 81 0.61 -13.50 21.63
C ALA A 81 0.38 -12.20 20.83
N ALA A 82 0.11 -11.09 21.53
CA ALA A 82 -0.08 -9.78 20.90
C ALA A 82 1.17 -9.33 20.13
N ASN A 83 2.37 -9.53 20.70
CA ASN A 83 3.62 -9.20 20.03
C ASN A 83 3.85 -10.05 18.76
N ASN A 84 3.59 -11.36 18.83
CA ASN A 84 3.70 -12.26 17.69
C ASN A 84 2.75 -11.88 16.55
N VAL A 85 1.50 -11.54 16.87
CA VAL A 85 0.54 -11.06 15.87
C VAL A 85 0.98 -9.73 15.27
N SER A 86 1.48 -8.79 16.08
CA SER A 86 2.01 -7.51 15.58
C SER A 86 3.17 -7.71 14.61
N GLN A 87 4.12 -8.61 14.93
CA GLN A 87 5.22 -8.97 14.06
C GLN A 87 4.77 -9.64 12.76
N TRP A 88 3.79 -10.54 12.85
CA TRP A 88 3.16 -11.17 11.69
C TRP A 88 2.51 -10.13 10.77
N THR A 89 1.68 -9.24 11.31
CA THR A 89 1.05 -8.14 10.56
C THR A 89 2.09 -7.20 9.94
N GLY A 90 3.15 -6.84 10.67
CA GLY A 90 4.28 -6.07 10.13
C GLY A 90 4.95 -6.77 8.93
N THR A 91 5.09 -8.09 9.01
CA THR A 91 5.65 -8.92 7.93
C THR A 91 4.73 -8.99 6.71
N VAL A 92 3.42 -9.10 6.89
CA VAL A 92 2.43 -9.03 5.79
C VAL A 92 2.65 -7.77 4.96
N TYR A 93 2.73 -6.62 5.63
CA TYR A 93 2.94 -5.34 4.96
C TYR A 93 4.34 -5.21 4.34
N LEU A 94 5.37 -5.82 4.93
CA LEU A 94 6.71 -5.87 4.32
C LEU A 94 6.70 -6.72 3.03
N CYS A 95 6.00 -7.85 3.03
CA CYS A 95 5.85 -8.72 1.86
C CYS A 95 5.13 -8.00 0.70
N SER A 96 4.36 -6.95 0.97
CA SER A 96 3.76 -6.12 -0.08
C SER A 96 4.79 -5.35 -0.92
N LEU A 97 5.88 -4.87 -0.31
CA LEU A 97 7.01 -4.29 -1.04
C LEU A 97 7.64 -5.32 -1.97
N LEU A 98 7.84 -6.55 -1.46
CA LEU A 98 8.43 -7.65 -2.21
C LEU A 98 7.55 -8.02 -3.42
N GLY A 99 6.24 -8.17 -3.22
CA GLY A 99 5.31 -8.49 -4.31
C GLY A 99 5.26 -7.38 -5.37
N ALA A 100 5.18 -6.12 -4.96
CA ALA A 100 5.21 -5.00 -5.89
C ALA A 100 6.51 -4.92 -6.69
N PHE A 101 7.66 -5.14 -6.03
CA PHE A 101 8.96 -5.17 -6.68
C PHE A 101 9.05 -6.29 -7.73
N ILE A 102 8.62 -7.51 -7.39
CA ILE A 102 8.64 -8.65 -8.30
C ILE A 102 7.69 -8.43 -9.49
N SER A 103 6.51 -7.85 -9.23
CA SER A 103 5.53 -7.47 -10.25
C SER A 103 6.09 -6.49 -11.28
N ASP A 104 6.67 -5.37 -10.82
CA ASP A 104 7.15 -4.34 -11.74
C ASP A 104 8.45 -4.74 -12.45
N SER A 105 9.30 -5.52 -11.78
CA SER A 105 10.65 -5.84 -12.26
C SER A 105 10.72 -7.08 -13.16
N TYR A 106 9.96 -8.13 -12.84
CA TYR A 106 10.18 -9.47 -13.42
C TYR A 106 8.90 -10.07 -14.01
N TRP A 107 7.95 -10.45 -13.16
CA TRP A 107 6.84 -11.34 -13.52
C TRP A 107 5.67 -10.63 -14.21
N GLY A 108 5.53 -9.33 -14.02
CA GLY A 108 4.34 -8.60 -14.43
C GLY A 108 3.18 -8.80 -13.45
N ARG A 109 2.22 -7.87 -13.47
CA ARG A 109 1.16 -7.76 -12.44
C ARG A 109 0.27 -9.00 -12.31
N PHE A 110 -0.18 -9.56 -13.43
CA PHE A 110 -1.05 -10.75 -13.45
C PHE A 110 -0.38 -11.98 -12.83
N LEU A 111 0.84 -12.30 -13.27
CA LEU A 111 1.55 -13.51 -12.82
C LEU A 111 1.89 -13.40 -11.33
N THR A 112 2.30 -12.22 -10.88
CA THR A 112 2.52 -11.97 -9.46
C THR A 112 1.25 -12.17 -8.63
N CYS A 113 0.10 -11.62 -9.05
CA CYS A 113 -1.17 -11.86 -8.36
C CYS A 113 -1.48 -13.36 -8.22
N ALA A 114 -1.36 -14.11 -9.33
CA ALA A 114 -1.68 -15.54 -9.34
C ALA A 114 -0.75 -16.35 -8.44
N ILE A 115 0.56 -16.13 -8.51
CA ILE A 115 1.55 -16.87 -7.71
C ILE A 115 1.39 -16.56 -6.21
N PHE A 116 1.27 -15.28 -5.84
CA PHE A 116 1.11 -14.90 -4.44
C PHE A 116 -0.22 -15.39 -3.85
N GLN A 117 -1.29 -15.42 -4.65
CA GLN A 117 -2.55 -16.01 -4.21
C GLN A 117 -2.46 -17.55 -4.06
N LEU A 118 -1.68 -18.24 -4.88
CA LEU A 118 -1.37 -19.67 -4.66
C LEU A 118 -0.57 -19.89 -3.37
N ILE A 119 0.40 -19.02 -3.06
CA ILE A 119 1.15 -19.05 -1.79
C ILE A 119 0.21 -18.85 -0.60
N LEU A 120 -0.71 -17.89 -0.69
CA LEU A 120 -1.75 -17.68 0.32
C LEU A 120 -2.58 -18.94 0.54
N LEU A 121 -3.03 -19.60 -0.54
CA LEU A 121 -3.78 -20.85 -0.46
C LEU A 121 -2.99 -21.98 0.20
N MET A 122 -1.71 -22.13 -0.13
CA MET A 122 -0.86 -23.12 0.54
C MET A 122 -0.78 -22.86 2.05
N GLY A 123 -0.64 -21.60 2.47
CA GLY A 123 -0.66 -21.21 3.88
C GLY A 123 -2.01 -21.53 4.56
N LEU A 124 -3.13 -21.21 3.90
CA LEU A 124 -4.49 -21.46 4.40
C LEU A 124 -4.81 -22.96 4.54
N VAL A 125 -4.39 -23.78 3.57
CA VAL A 125 -4.52 -25.23 3.65
C VAL A 125 -3.64 -25.78 4.78
N LEU A 126 -2.40 -25.29 4.89
CA LEU A 126 -1.47 -25.76 5.92
C LEU A 126 -1.94 -25.42 7.34
N ILE A 127 -2.46 -24.21 7.58
CA ILE A 127 -3.00 -23.84 8.89
C ILE A 127 -4.25 -24.67 9.22
N SER A 128 -5.15 -24.90 8.26
CA SER A 128 -6.35 -25.71 8.45
C SER A 128 -6.03 -27.18 8.77
N LEU A 129 -5.04 -27.76 8.10
CA LEU A 129 -4.56 -29.11 8.39
C LEU A 129 -3.85 -29.20 9.73
N THR A 130 -2.98 -28.22 10.03
CA THR A 130 -2.21 -28.19 11.28
C THR A 130 -3.12 -28.02 12.49
N SER A 131 -4.12 -27.14 12.39
CA SER A 131 -5.11 -26.91 13.44
C SER A 131 -5.90 -28.18 13.73
N TRP A 132 -6.37 -28.87 12.68
CA TRP A 132 -7.17 -30.08 12.81
C TRP A 132 -6.38 -31.27 13.35
N LEU A 133 -5.15 -31.49 12.88
CA LEU A 133 -4.37 -32.68 13.18
C LEU A 133 -3.52 -32.57 14.45
N PHE A 134 -3.03 -31.38 14.78
CA PHE A 134 -1.99 -31.20 15.81
C PHE A 134 -2.33 -30.24 16.93
N LEU A 135 -3.19 -29.23 16.72
CA LEU A 135 -3.41 -28.16 17.70
C LEU A 135 -4.71 -28.31 18.49
N ILE A 136 -5.84 -28.62 17.82
CA ILE A 136 -7.16 -28.62 18.47
C ILE A 136 -7.48 -30.03 18.96
N LYS A 137 -6.97 -30.36 20.15
CA LYS A 137 -7.22 -31.62 20.85
C LYS A 137 -7.53 -31.36 22.32
N PRO A 138 -8.65 -31.87 22.87
CA PRO A 138 -9.73 -32.61 22.21
C PRO A 138 -10.54 -31.74 21.23
N TYR A 139 -11.38 -32.36 20.38
CA TYR A 139 -12.18 -31.63 19.38
C TYR A 139 -13.06 -30.56 20.05
N GLY A 140 -12.96 -29.32 19.57
CA GLY A 140 -13.72 -28.18 20.10
C GLY A 140 -13.07 -27.46 21.28
N CYS A 141 -11.83 -27.81 21.68
CA CYS A 141 -11.08 -27.05 22.67
C CYS A 141 -10.72 -25.64 22.19
N GLY A 142 -10.39 -24.75 23.13
CA GLY A 142 -10.02 -23.36 22.86
C GLY A 142 -11.22 -22.41 22.71
N ASP A 143 -12.40 -22.81 23.20
CA ASP A 143 -13.62 -21.99 23.32
C ASP A 143 -13.60 -21.06 24.56
N GLY A 144 -12.55 -21.14 25.38
CA GLY A 144 -12.42 -20.41 26.63
C GLY A 144 -12.99 -21.13 27.85
N ILE A 145 -13.53 -22.34 27.68
CA ILE A 145 -14.04 -23.21 28.76
C ILE A 145 -13.26 -24.53 28.77
N LEU A 146 -13.08 -25.13 27.60
CA LEU A 146 -12.37 -26.38 27.38
C LEU A 146 -10.94 -26.10 26.92
N ASP A 147 -9.97 -26.39 27.79
CA ASP A 147 -8.56 -26.20 27.48
C ASP A 147 -8.03 -27.20 26.45
N CYS A 148 -7.19 -26.72 25.54
CA CYS A 148 -6.47 -27.59 24.60
C CYS A 148 -5.25 -28.24 25.26
N ILE A 149 -4.93 -29.46 24.82
CA ILE A 149 -3.69 -30.14 25.19
C ILE A 149 -2.51 -29.34 24.61
N PRO A 150 -1.42 -29.12 25.36
CA PRO A 150 -0.26 -28.39 24.87
C PRO A 150 0.23 -28.91 23.51
N PRO A 151 0.47 -28.01 22.54
CA PRO A 151 0.80 -28.41 21.18
C PRO A 151 2.17 -29.08 21.11
N SER A 152 2.32 -30.02 20.17
CA SER A 152 3.63 -30.60 19.89
C SER A 152 4.55 -29.55 19.23
N PRO A 153 5.88 -29.63 19.43
CA PRO A 153 6.82 -28.69 18.80
C PRO A 153 6.68 -28.63 17.27
N ILE A 154 6.37 -29.77 16.64
CA ILE A 154 6.12 -29.88 15.20
C ILE A 154 4.83 -29.15 14.80
N GLY A 155 3.75 -29.30 15.59
CA GLY A 155 2.49 -28.58 15.36
C GLY A 155 2.68 -27.07 15.42
N THR A 156 3.41 -26.59 16.42
CA THR A 156 3.75 -25.17 16.57
C THR A 156 4.62 -24.67 15.39
N ALA A 157 5.63 -25.43 14.97
CA ALA A 157 6.47 -25.05 13.83
C ALA A 157 5.69 -24.97 12.51
N LEU A 158 4.82 -25.95 12.23
CA LEU A 158 3.96 -25.96 11.05
C LEU A 158 2.96 -24.81 11.06
N PHE A 159 2.43 -24.46 12.24
CA PHE A 159 1.55 -23.31 12.40
C PHE A 159 2.26 -22.00 12.04
N TYR A 160 3.46 -21.77 12.58
CA TYR A 160 4.23 -20.57 12.25
C TYR A 160 4.59 -20.52 10.76
N LEU A 161 5.01 -21.63 10.17
CA LEU A 161 5.23 -21.73 8.73
C LEU A 161 3.97 -21.35 7.94
N ALA A 162 2.80 -21.84 8.36
CA ALA A 162 1.53 -21.57 7.71
C ALA A 162 1.16 -20.08 7.76
N ILE A 163 1.22 -19.44 8.93
CA ILE A 163 0.86 -18.02 9.05
C ILE A 163 1.85 -17.13 8.29
N TYR A 164 3.15 -17.46 8.24
CA TYR A 164 4.10 -16.69 7.44
C TYR A 164 3.94 -16.91 5.93
N LEU A 165 3.48 -18.08 5.48
CA LEU A 165 3.04 -18.28 4.08
C LEU A 165 1.79 -17.45 3.76
N VAL A 166 0.82 -17.38 4.69
CA VAL A 166 -0.35 -16.48 4.55
C VAL A 166 0.10 -15.02 4.45
N ALA A 167 1.06 -14.60 5.28
CA ALA A 167 1.61 -13.24 5.25
C ALA A 167 2.30 -12.92 3.92
N LEU A 168 3.15 -13.83 3.44
CA LEU A 168 3.82 -13.69 2.16
C LEU A 168 2.80 -13.59 1.02
N GLY A 169 1.84 -14.51 0.99
CA GLY A 169 0.83 -14.62 -0.06
C GLY A 169 -0.10 -13.40 -0.12
N TYR A 170 -0.72 -13.03 0.99
CA TYR A 170 -1.61 -11.86 1.04
C TYR A 170 -0.84 -10.56 0.78
N GLY A 171 0.31 -10.40 1.45
CA GLY A 171 1.15 -9.22 1.33
C GLY A 171 1.53 -8.94 -0.13
N GLY A 172 2.05 -9.93 -0.85
CA GLY A 172 2.46 -9.73 -2.24
C GLY A 172 1.30 -9.62 -3.25
N HIS A 173 0.15 -10.23 -2.96
CA HIS A 173 -1.06 -10.15 -3.80
C HIS A 173 -1.70 -8.76 -3.74
N GLN A 174 -1.91 -8.19 -2.55
CA GLN A 174 -2.74 -7.01 -2.35
C GLN A 174 -2.35 -5.76 -3.18
N PRO A 175 -1.08 -5.31 -3.23
CA PRO A 175 -0.73 -4.12 -4.01
C PRO A 175 -0.78 -4.39 -5.51
N THR A 176 -0.56 -5.64 -5.94
CA THR A 176 -0.48 -6.00 -7.36
C THR A 176 -1.87 -6.16 -7.97
N ILE A 177 -2.85 -6.65 -7.23
CA ILE A 177 -4.24 -6.74 -7.71
C ILE A 177 -4.89 -5.36 -7.83
N ALA A 178 -4.55 -4.43 -6.93
CA ALA A 178 -5.03 -3.05 -6.99
C ALA A 178 -4.56 -2.35 -8.27
N THR A 179 -3.27 -2.45 -8.59
CA THR A 179 -2.74 -1.85 -9.82
C THR A 179 -3.23 -2.59 -11.07
N PHE A 180 -3.26 -3.92 -11.04
CA PHE A 180 -3.76 -4.74 -12.15
C PHE A 180 -5.23 -4.46 -12.48
N GLY A 181 -6.11 -4.32 -11.48
CA GLY A 181 -7.50 -3.98 -11.72
C GLY A 181 -7.67 -2.55 -12.25
N SER A 182 -6.80 -1.62 -11.85
CA SER A 182 -6.79 -0.27 -12.42
C SER A 182 -6.35 -0.24 -13.89
N ASP A 183 -5.48 -1.16 -14.31
CA ASP A 183 -5.01 -1.29 -15.71
C ASP A 183 -6.10 -1.77 -16.68
N GLN A 184 -7.24 -2.20 -16.17
CA GLN A 184 -8.37 -2.58 -17.00
C GLN A 184 -9.02 -1.37 -17.67
N PHE A 185 -8.64 -0.15 -17.29
CA PHE A 185 -9.12 1.10 -17.84
C PHE A 185 -7.99 1.87 -18.54
N ASP A 186 -8.24 2.35 -19.76
CA ASP A 186 -7.29 3.12 -20.56
C ASP A 186 -7.19 4.58 -20.07
N GLU A 187 -5.97 5.06 -19.84
CA GLU A 187 -5.71 6.46 -19.46
C GLU A 187 -5.97 7.43 -20.63
N GLU A 188 -5.81 6.98 -21.87
CA GLU A 188 -6.00 7.83 -23.06
C GLU A 188 -7.49 8.11 -23.35
N ASN A 189 -8.39 7.29 -22.79
CA ASN A 189 -9.83 7.44 -22.96
C ASN A 189 -10.46 8.22 -21.79
N PRO A 190 -11.06 9.42 -22.02
CA PRO A 190 -11.63 10.25 -20.96
C PRO A 190 -12.70 9.54 -20.11
N LYS A 191 -13.50 8.64 -20.71
CA LYS A 191 -14.54 7.89 -19.98
C LYS A 191 -13.95 6.81 -19.08
N GLU A 192 -12.88 6.15 -19.53
CA GLU A 192 -12.20 5.11 -18.76
C GLU A 192 -11.33 5.73 -17.65
N LYS A 193 -10.77 6.92 -17.86
CA LYS A 193 -10.07 7.68 -16.80
C LYS A 193 -10.94 7.95 -15.58
N ILE A 194 -12.19 8.37 -15.78
CA ILE A 194 -13.17 8.55 -14.68
C ILE A 194 -13.50 7.20 -14.02
N SER A 195 -13.65 6.16 -14.83
CA SER A 195 -13.95 4.80 -14.32
C SER A 195 -12.82 4.24 -13.46
N ARG A 196 -11.56 4.52 -13.81
CA ARG A 196 -10.39 4.13 -13.03
C ARG A 196 -10.34 4.79 -11.66
N ALA A 197 -10.68 6.07 -11.56
CA ALA A 197 -10.79 6.74 -10.26
C ALA A 197 -11.90 6.09 -9.40
N ALA A 198 -13.04 5.79 -10.01
CA ALA A 198 -14.14 5.09 -9.32
C ALA A 198 -13.75 3.67 -8.87
N TYR A 199 -12.91 2.96 -9.63
CA TYR A 199 -12.43 1.61 -9.29
C TYR A 199 -11.76 1.55 -7.92
N PHE A 200 -10.90 2.52 -7.58
CA PHE A 200 -10.24 2.54 -6.26
C PHE A 200 -11.25 2.65 -5.10
N GLY A 201 -12.32 3.43 -5.28
CA GLY A 201 -13.42 3.49 -4.31
C GLY A 201 -14.13 2.14 -4.13
N TYR A 202 -14.44 1.44 -5.22
CA TYR A 202 -15.02 0.10 -5.15
C TYR A 202 -14.06 -0.95 -4.61
N PHE A 203 -12.76 -0.82 -4.89
CA PHE A 203 -11.72 -1.70 -4.36
C PHE A 203 -11.67 -1.61 -2.83
N TYR A 204 -11.70 -0.38 -2.31
CA TYR A 204 -11.75 -0.16 -0.87
C TYR A 204 -13.04 -0.66 -0.24
N PHE A 205 -14.20 -0.50 -0.91
CA PHE A 205 -15.45 -1.12 -0.47
C PHE A 205 -15.37 -2.65 -0.42
N ALA A 206 -14.81 -3.30 -1.46
CA ALA A 206 -14.67 -4.76 -1.50
C ALA A 206 -13.77 -5.29 -0.38
N LEU A 207 -12.68 -4.58 -0.09
CA LEU A 207 -11.79 -4.86 1.04
C LEU A 207 -12.56 -4.80 2.37
N ASN A 208 -13.27 -3.70 2.63
CA ASN A 208 -14.05 -3.53 3.86
C ASN A 208 -15.20 -4.55 3.99
N ALA A 209 -15.89 -4.86 2.90
CA ALA A 209 -16.95 -5.86 2.91
C ALA A 209 -16.42 -7.27 3.28
N GLY A 210 -15.27 -7.66 2.71
CA GLY A 210 -14.61 -8.92 3.07
C GLY A 210 -14.18 -8.96 4.54
N SER A 211 -13.58 -7.87 5.03
CA SER A 211 -13.18 -7.74 6.44
C SER A 211 -14.39 -7.80 7.40
N LEU A 212 -15.50 -7.12 7.08
CA LEU A 212 -16.71 -7.11 7.90
C LEU A 212 -17.34 -8.50 8.03
N ILE A 213 -17.48 -9.22 6.92
CA ILE A 213 -18.02 -10.60 6.95
C ILE A 213 -17.12 -11.50 7.81
N SER A 214 -15.79 -11.32 7.71
CA SER A 214 -14.84 -12.03 8.55
C SER A 214 -15.01 -11.73 10.04
N ASN A 215 -14.97 -10.44 10.39
CA ASN A 215 -15.06 -9.95 11.77
C ASN A 215 -16.37 -10.31 12.48
N THR A 216 -17.43 -10.63 11.73
CA THR A 216 -18.73 -10.99 12.28
C THR A 216 -18.99 -12.49 12.24
N ILE A 217 -18.98 -13.10 11.06
CA ILE A 217 -19.43 -14.48 10.88
C ILE A 217 -18.33 -15.46 11.27
N LEU A 218 -17.12 -15.31 10.70
CA LEU A 218 -16.00 -16.22 10.97
C LEU A 218 -15.58 -16.14 12.44
N VAL A 219 -15.44 -14.90 12.96
CA VAL A 219 -15.08 -14.67 14.35
C VAL A 219 -16.04 -15.33 15.33
N TYR A 220 -17.35 -15.30 15.05
CA TYR A 220 -18.35 -15.94 15.91
C TYR A 220 -18.15 -17.46 16.01
N TYR A 221 -17.81 -18.13 14.90
CA TYR A 221 -17.54 -19.58 14.93
C TYR A 221 -16.21 -19.91 15.62
N GLU A 222 -15.19 -19.12 15.35
CA GLU A 222 -13.85 -19.26 15.92
C GLU A 222 -13.85 -19.09 17.43
N ASP A 223 -14.46 -18.02 17.94
CA ASP A 223 -14.54 -17.75 19.38
C ASP A 223 -15.34 -18.83 20.12
N GLY A 224 -16.33 -19.43 19.44
CA GLY A 224 -17.07 -20.61 19.93
C GLY A 224 -16.31 -21.94 19.84
N GLY A 225 -14.99 -21.93 19.67
CA GLY A 225 -14.13 -23.14 19.63
C GLY A 225 -14.08 -23.88 18.29
N LYS A 226 -14.79 -23.38 17.26
CA LYS A 226 -14.84 -24.03 15.93
C LYS A 226 -13.76 -23.49 14.98
N TRP A 227 -12.55 -23.33 15.50
CA TRP A 227 -11.37 -22.81 14.80
C TRP A 227 -11.09 -23.51 13.46
N THR A 228 -11.11 -24.85 13.42
CA THR A 228 -10.88 -25.62 12.19
C THR A 228 -11.91 -25.30 11.10
N LEU A 229 -13.17 -25.08 11.47
CA LEU A 229 -14.21 -24.71 10.52
C LEU A 229 -13.93 -23.31 9.95
N GLY A 230 -13.52 -22.36 10.80
CA GLY A 230 -13.15 -21.01 10.39
C GLY A 230 -11.99 -20.98 9.40
N PHE A 231 -10.94 -21.76 9.64
CA PHE A 231 -9.79 -21.85 8.73
C PHE A 231 -10.14 -22.54 7.40
N TRP A 232 -10.98 -23.58 7.41
CA TRP A 232 -11.46 -24.20 6.17
C TRP A 232 -12.38 -23.28 5.37
N ALA A 233 -13.26 -22.52 6.03
CA ALA A 233 -14.09 -21.50 5.40
C ALA A 233 -13.22 -20.41 4.76
N SER A 234 -12.16 -19.97 5.46
CA SER A 234 -11.16 -19.04 4.93
C SER A 234 -10.45 -19.61 3.70
N THR A 235 -10.07 -20.90 3.73
CA THR A 235 -9.46 -21.61 2.59
C THR A 235 -10.41 -21.66 1.39
N ALA A 236 -11.69 -21.99 1.60
CA ALA A 236 -12.69 -22.05 0.54
C ALA A 236 -12.92 -20.69 -0.13
N ALA A 237 -12.99 -19.61 0.68
CA ALA A 237 -13.09 -18.25 0.15
C ALA A 237 -11.88 -17.88 -0.72
N GLY A 238 -10.67 -18.25 -0.28
CA GLY A 238 -9.43 -17.94 -1.01
C GLY A 238 -9.36 -18.69 -2.34
N LEU A 239 -9.86 -19.93 -2.35
CA LEU A 239 -9.89 -20.80 -3.53
C LEU A 239 -10.89 -20.28 -4.56
N LEU A 240 -12.08 -19.90 -4.09
CA LEU A 240 -13.09 -19.25 -4.91
C LEU A 240 -12.56 -17.92 -5.49
N GLY A 241 -11.84 -17.14 -4.68
CA GLY A 241 -11.18 -15.93 -5.13
C GLY A 241 -10.22 -16.20 -6.30
N LEU A 242 -9.37 -17.22 -6.17
CA LEU A 242 -8.40 -17.56 -7.22
C LEU A 242 -9.11 -18.04 -8.49
N PHE A 243 -10.14 -18.87 -8.33
CA PHE A 243 -10.96 -19.35 -9.44
C PHE A 243 -11.59 -18.18 -10.21
N VAL A 244 -12.24 -17.24 -9.52
CA VAL A 244 -12.84 -16.03 -10.12
C VAL A 244 -11.81 -15.21 -10.88
N PHE A 245 -10.61 -15.04 -10.30
CA PHE A 245 -9.52 -14.31 -10.96
C PHE A 245 -9.06 -15.01 -12.24
N LEU A 246 -8.84 -16.32 -12.21
CA LEU A 246 -8.37 -17.10 -13.36
C LEU A 246 -9.43 -17.21 -14.47
N VAL A 247 -10.72 -17.26 -14.14
CA VAL A 247 -11.81 -17.23 -15.15
C VAL A 247 -11.77 -15.94 -15.98
N GLY A 248 -11.31 -14.83 -15.41
CA GLY A 248 -11.17 -13.55 -16.12
C GLY A 248 -9.99 -13.45 -17.09
N THR A 249 -9.07 -14.42 -17.11
CA THR A 249 -7.84 -14.43 -17.92
C THR A 249 -8.02 -13.98 -19.38
N PRO A 250 -8.99 -14.48 -20.17
CA PRO A 250 -9.14 -14.07 -21.57
C PRO A 250 -9.61 -12.61 -21.74
N GLY A 251 -10.22 -12.02 -20.71
CA GLY A 251 -10.76 -10.66 -20.76
C GLY A 251 -9.79 -9.57 -20.30
N TYR A 252 -8.72 -9.92 -19.58
CA TYR A 252 -7.84 -8.91 -18.97
C TYR A 252 -6.97 -8.15 -19.98
N ARG A 253 -6.66 -6.90 -19.64
CA ARG A 253 -5.56 -6.12 -20.20
C ARG A 253 -4.29 -6.40 -19.42
N TYR A 254 -3.24 -6.76 -20.14
CA TYR A 254 -1.94 -7.11 -19.57
C TYR A 254 -0.94 -5.98 -19.80
N VAL A 255 -0.33 -5.51 -18.72
CA VAL A 255 0.78 -4.56 -18.75
C VAL A 255 2.09 -5.34 -18.63
N LYS A 256 3.04 -5.08 -19.53
CA LYS A 256 4.39 -5.68 -19.47
C LYS A 256 5.18 -5.09 -18.30
N SER A 257 6.08 -5.88 -17.71
CA SER A 257 7.03 -5.39 -16.71
C SER A 257 7.97 -4.35 -17.31
N PHE A 258 8.37 -3.37 -16.49
CA PHE A 258 9.18 -2.22 -16.90
C PHE A 258 10.69 -2.43 -16.65
N GLY A 259 11.07 -3.63 -16.19
CA GLY A 259 12.43 -3.99 -15.82
C GLY A 259 12.83 -3.43 -14.44
N ASN A 260 13.95 -3.92 -13.90
CA ASN A 260 14.35 -3.61 -12.52
C ASN A 260 14.63 -2.10 -12.33
N PRO A 261 13.89 -1.39 -11.44
CA PRO A 261 14.09 0.03 -11.18
C PRO A 261 15.27 0.33 -10.26
N LEU A 262 15.71 -0.61 -9.41
CA LEU A 262 16.79 -0.36 -8.46
C LEU A 262 18.12 -0.03 -9.16
N PRO A 263 18.59 -0.80 -10.17
CA PRO A 263 19.76 -0.42 -10.95
C PRO A 263 19.56 0.89 -11.69
N ARG A 264 18.36 1.18 -12.21
CA ARG A 264 18.08 2.43 -12.96
C ARG A 264 18.26 3.65 -12.07
N VAL A 265 17.71 3.61 -10.86
CA VAL A 265 17.84 4.68 -9.86
C VAL A 265 19.28 4.77 -9.36
N ALA A 266 19.93 3.64 -9.04
CA ALA A 266 21.33 3.61 -8.59
C ALA A 266 22.29 4.15 -9.66
N GLN A 267 22.05 3.86 -10.93
CA GLN A 267 22.82 4.37 -12.07
C GLN A 267 22.85 5.89 -12.10
N VAL A 268 21.71 6.56 -11.86
CA VAL A 268 21.64 8.02 -11.80
C VAL A 268 22.54 8.58 -10.71
N PHE A 269 22.48 8.03 -9.49
CA PHE A 269 23.33 8.49 -8.39
C PHE A 269 24.82 8.26 -8.68
N VAL A 270 25.18 7.09 -9.21
CA VAL A 270 26.57 6.75 -9.55
C VAL A 270 27.10 7.64 -10.69
N ALA A 271 26.29 7.85 -11.75
CA ALA A 271 26.65 8.70 -12.88
C ALA A 271 26.80 10.17 -12.47
N ALA A 272 25.86 10.69 -11.66
CA ALA A 272 25.92 12.04 -11.13
C ALA A 272 27.16 12.26 -10.23
N PHE A 273 27.49 11.27 -9.39
CA PHE A 273 28.68 11.33 -8.54
C PHE A 273 29.98 11.30 -9.36
N ARG A 274 30.06 10.44 -10.38
CA ARG A 274 31.21 10.38 -11.30
C ARG A 274 31.41 11.69 -12.07
N LYS A 275 30.32 12.39 -12.39
CA LYS A 275 30.33 13.66 -13.12
C LYS A 275 30.24 14.88 -12.20
N TRP A 276 30.50 14.72 -10.89
CA TRP A 276 30.32 15.80 -9.92
C TRP A 276 31.17 17.04 -10.22
N GLY A 277 32.37 16.88 -10.80
CA GLY A 277 33.26 17.97 -11.20
C GLY A 277 32.93 18.65 -12.53
N VAL A 278 31.97 18.12 -13.31
CA VAL A 278 31.60 18.68 -14.62
C VAL A 278 30.74 19.94 -14.42
N PRO A 279 30.95 21.04 -15.18
CA PRO A 279 30.10 22.22 -15.12
C PRO A 279 28.66 21.89 -15.54
N ASN A 280 27.70 22.67 -15.04
CA ASN A 280 26.30 22.50 -15.45
C ASN A 280 26.12 22.99 -16.88
N VAL A 281 25.15 22.40 -17.58
CA VAL A 281 24.84 22.68 -18.98
C VAL A 281 23.35 22.99 -19.11
N ASP A 282 22.97 23.72 -20.17
CA ASP A 282 21.59 24.05 -20.49
C ASP A 282 20.75 22.80 -20.84
N GLU A 283 19.44 22.89 -20.64
CA GLU A 283 18.48 21.77 -20.79
C GLU A 283 18.57 21.08 -22.16
N GLY A 284 18.80 21.86 -23.22
CA GLY A 284 18.89 21.35 -24.60
C GLY A 284 20.12 20.48 -24.89
N GLU A 285 21.10 20.45 -23.99
CA GLU A 285 22.32 19.65 -24.13
C GLU A 285 22.32 18.38 -23.26
N LEU A 286 21.26 18.17 -22.47
CA LEU A 286 21.09 16.96 -21.67
C LEU A 286 20.72 15.76 -22.56
N TYR A 287 21.26 14.60 -22.22
CA TYR A 287 21.06 13.37 -22.98
C TYR A 287 19.64 12.83 -22.81
N GLU A 288 18.90 12.75 -23.91
CA GLU A 288 17.60 12.07 -24.00
C GLU A 288 17.50 11.36 -25.36
N LEU A 289 16.71 10.28 -25.41
CA LEU A 289 16.50 9.55 -26.67
C LEU A 289 15.68 10.38 -27.66
N ASN A 290 15.93 10.29 -28.97
CA ASN A 290 15.12 11.00 -29.97
C ASN A 290 13.74 10.36 -30.16
N GLY A 291 12.69 11.17 -30.35
CA GLY A 291 11.32 10.70 -30.60
C GLY A 291 10.44 10.60 -29.34
N SER A 292 9.34 9.84 -29.40
CA SER A 292 8.42 9.63 -28.26
C SER A 292 8.78 8.42 -27.39
N GLU A 293 9.83 7.68 -27.75
CA GLU A 293 10.27 6.50 -27.01
C GLU A 293 11.11 6.90 -25.79
N SER A 294 10.75 6.40 -24.61
CA SER A 294 11.51 6.51 -23.37
C SER A 294 12.58 5.40 -23.29
N SER A 295 13.67 5.65 -22.57
CA SER A 295 14.67 4.62 -22.23
C SER A 295 14.07 3.48 -21.41
N ILE A 296 12.93 3.74 -20.75
CA ILE A 296 12.14 2.74 -20.03
C ILE A 296 11.01 2.29 -20.96
N LYS A 297 11.13 1.07 -21.51
CA LYS A 297 10.19 0.52 -22.49
C LYS A 297 8.75 0.58 -21.96
N GLY A 298 7.86 1.24 -22.71
CA GLY A 298 6.44 1.34 -22.39
C GLY A 298 6.04 2.50 -21.48
N THR A 299 6.96 3.40 -21.15
CA THR A 299 6.66 4.61 -20.35
C THR A 299 6.68 5.87 -21.21
N ARG A 300 5.97 6.91 -20.76
CA ARG A 300 6.09 8.26 -21.30
C ARG A 300 7.41 8.90 -20.85
N LYS A 301 7.91 9.85 -21.64
CA LYS A 301 9.01 10.71 -21.21
C LYS A 301 8.56 11.63 -20.09
N ILE A 302 9.47 11.88 -19.16
CA ILE A 302 9.26 12.79 -18.05
C ILE A 302 9.99 14.09 -18.40
N LEU A 303 9.31 15.23 -18.28
CA LEU A 303 9.88 16.52 -18.59
C LEU A 303 10.93 16.92 -17.56
N HIS A 304 12.01 17.57 -18.01
CA HIS A 304 13.06 18.05 -17.13
C HIS A 304 12.52 19.04 -16.10
N SER A 305 13.06 18.96 -14.90
CA SER A 305 12.77 19.89 -13.82
C SER A 305 14.03 20.53 -13.28
N ASN A 306 13.93 21.83 -12.98
CA ASN A 306 15.04 22.63 -12.44
C ASN A 306 15.48 22.28 -11.00
N ASP A 307 14.79 21.37 -10.32
CA ASP A 307 15.18 20.94 -8.98
C ASP A 307 16.29 19.87 -9.03
N PHE A 308 17.09 19.80 -7.97
CA PHE A 308 18.22 18.86 -7.83
C PHE A 308 19.17 18.85 -9.04
N LYS A 309 19.58 20.03 -9.53
CA LYS A 309 20.50 20.19 -10.69
C LYS A 309 21.78 19.34 -10.64
N LYS A 310 22.22 18.93 -9.44
CA LYS A 310 23.37 18.02 -9.28
C LYS A 310 23.12 16.62 -9.86
N LEU A 311 21.87 16.15 -9.87
CA LEU A 311 21.50 14.86 -10.47
C LEU A 311 21.45 14.95 -12.01
N ASP A 312 21.21 16.13 -12.57
CA ASP A 312 21.26 16.37 -14.03
C ASP A 312 22.65 16.07 -14.61
N LYS A 313 23.68 16.10 -13.78
CA LYS A 313 25.03 15.71 -14.17
C LYS A 313 25.11 14.28 -14.69
N ALA A 314 24.21 13.39 -14.28
CA ALA A 314 24.12 12.04 -14.83
C ALA A 314 23.74 12.02 -16.33
N ALA A 315 23.04 13.05 -16.80
CA ALA A 315 22.59 13.20 -18.19
C ALA A 315 23.48 14.11 -19.04
N ILE A 316 24.57 14.68 -18.49
CA ILE A 316 25.51 15.49 -19.29
C ILE A 316 26.37 14.57 -20.15
N VAL A 317 26.42 14.82 -21.46
CA VAL A 317 27.30 14.10 -22.39
C VAL A 317 28.73 14.63 -22.28
N THR A 318 29.69 13.77 -21.93
CA THR A 318 31.13 14.13 -21.92
C THR A 318 31.84 13.61 -23.17
N GLU A 319 33.00 14.17 -23.51
CA GLU A 319 33.79 13.71 -24.68
C GLU A 319 34.15 12.22 -24.61
N GLU A 320 34.44 11.70 -23.41
CA GLU A 320 34.68 10.28 -23.22
C GLU A 320 33.43 9.41 -23.44
N ASP A 321 32.22 9.97 -23.29
CA ASP A 321 30.98 9.27 -23.62
C ASP A 321 30.76 9.24 -25.14
N ARG A 322 31.15 10.29 -25.86
CA ARG A 322 31.09 10.38 -27.33
C ARG A 322 32.05 9.40 -28.02
N GLN A 323 33.20 9.15 -27.40
CA GLN A 323 34.23 8.25 -27.94
C GLN A 323 33.90 6.75 -27.80
N ARG A 324 32.90 6.39 -26.98
CA ARG A 324 32.55 4.98 -26.75
C ARG A 324 31.50 4.49 -27.75
N PRO A 325 31.68 3.30 -28.35
CA PRO A 325 30.72 2.74 -29.31
C PRO A 325 29.40 2.27 -28.64
N VAL A 326 29.43 2.03 -27.32
CA VAL A 326 28.26 1.61 -26.54
C VAL A 326 28.14 2.50 -25.30
N ILE A 327 26.96 3.07 -25.10
CA ILE A 327 26.65 3.91 -23.94
C ILE A 327 26.64 3.05 -22.68
N ASN A 328 27.41 3.47 -21.66
CA ASN A 328 27.42 2.81 -20.35
C ASN A 328 26.36 3.45 -19.43
N PRO A 329 25.30 2.72 -19.04
CA PRO A 329 24.24 3.25 -18.18
C PRO A 329 24.72 3.73 -16.80
N TRP A 330 25.88 3.27 -16.32
CA TRP A 330 26.48 3.69 -15.05
C TRP A 330 27.31 4.97 -15.12
N ARG A 331 27.32 5.64 -16.29
CA ARG A 331 28.03 6.90 -16.50
C ARG A 331 27.18 7.93 -17.23
N LEU A 332 26.30 7.49 -18.12
CA LEU A 332 25.37 8.36 -18.84
C LEU A 332 23.95 7.80 -18.72
N CYS A 333 23.05 8.60 -18.16
CA CYS A 333 21.63 8.28 -17.99
C CYS A 333 20.78 9.26 -18.81
N THR A 334 19.56 8.89 -19.18
CA THR A 334 18.62 9.82 -19.84
C THR A 334 17.98 10.79 -18.85
N ILE A 335 17.48 11.93 -19.34
CA ILE A 335 16.67 12.87 -18.53
C ILE A 335 15.51 12.13 -17.86
N THR A 336 14.83 11.24 -18.58
CA THR A 336 13.73 10.44 -18.04
C THR A 336 14.15 9.57 -16.84
N GLN A 337 15.34 8.95 -16.87
CA GLN A 337 15.88 8.21 -15.71
C GLN A 337 16.23 9.13 -14.54
N VAL A 338 16.81 10.29 -14.83
CA VAL A 338 17.16 11.28 -13.82
C VAL A 338 15.90 11.81 -13.12
N GLU A 339 14.86 12.13 -13.87
CA GLU A 339 13.58 12.60 -13.32
C GLU A 339 12.82 11.50 -12.57
N GLU A 340 12.92 10.23 -12.99
CA GLU A 340 12.42 9.08 -12.22
C GLU A 340 13.07 9.05 -10.82
N ALA A 341 14.40 9.23 -10.73
CA ALA A 341 15.12 9.28 -9.46
C ALA A 341 14.78 10.53 -8.63
N LYS A 342 14.70 11.71 -9.25
CA LYS A 342 14.28 12.95 -8.57
C LYS A 342 12.88 12.83 -7.98
N CYS A 343 11.96 12.17 -8.68
CA CYS A 343 10.60 11.95 -8.20
C CYS A 343 10.59 11.15 -6.89
N ILE A 344 11.36 10.05 -6.81
CA ILE A 344 11.50 9.26 -5.58
C ILE A 344 12.03 10.12 -4.43
N ILE A 345 13.04 10.97 -4.68
CA ILE A 345 13.60 11.87 -3.66
C ILE A 345 12.55 12.88 -3.17
N ARG A 346 11.72 13.43 -4.07
CA ARG A 346 10.64 14.36 -3.69
C ARG A 346 9.56 13.69 -2.84
N MET A 347 9.24 12.43 -3.13
CA MET A 347 8.18 11.68 -2.43
C MET A 347 8.65 11.14 -1.07
N CYS A 348 9.95 10.87 -0.90
CA CYS A 348 10.50 10.25 0.31
C CYS A 348 10.21 11.02 1.62
N PRO A 349 10.40 12.36 1.73
CA PRO A 349 10.08 13.09 2.95
C PRO A 349 8.61 12.99 3.35
N ILE A 350 7.70 13.06 2.37
CA ILE A 350 6.25 12.95 2.61
C ILE A 350 5.92 11.54 3.09
N TRP A 351 6.51 10.53 2.46
CA TRP A 351 6.36 9.13 2.87
C TRP A 351 6.91 8.85 4.27
N LEU A 352 8.01 9.48 4.68
CA LEU A 352 8.50 9.34 6.05
C LEU A 352 7.48 9.88 7.07
N CYS A 353 6.81 10.99 6.77
CA CYS A 353 5.77 11.52 7.64
C CYS A 353 4.56 10.58 7.77
N THR A 354 4.24 9.80 6.74
CA THR A 354 3.12 8.86 6.84
C THR A 354 3.34 7.73 7.85
N ILE A 355 4.60 7.46 8.24
CA ILE A 355 4.93 6.43 9.23
C ILE A 355 4.32 6.78 10.60
N MET A 356 4.31 8.06 10.99
CA MET A 356 3.76 8.48 12.28
C MET A 356 2.23 8.27 12.33
N TYR A 357 1.53 8.51 11.22
CA TYR A 357 0.13 8.12 11.10
C TYR A 357 -0.07 6.62 11.28
N SER A 358 0.78 5.81 10.64
CA SER A 358 0.72 4.35 10.76
C SER A 358 0.91 3.89 12.21
N VAL A 359 1.77 4.55 13.00
CA VAL A 359 1.92 4.29 14.45
C VAL A 359 0.62 4.57 15.20
N ILE A 360 -0.07 5.68 14.91
CA ILE A 360 -1.38 6.01 15.51
C ILE A 360 -2.41 4.93 15.15
N PHE A 361 -2.47 4.57 13.88
CA PHE A 361 -3.41 3.55 13.39
C PHE A 361 -3.18 2.18 14.06
N THR A 362 -1.91 1.76 14.22
CA THR A 362 -1.56 0.49 14.90
C THR A 362 -2.09 0.41 16.33
N GLN A 363 -2.28 1.53 17.04
CA GLN A 363 -2.80 1.49 18.42
C GLN A 363 -4.20 0.88 18.51
N MET A 364 -4.98 0.97 17.43
CA MET A 364 -6.33 0.43 17.34
C MET A 364 -6.38 -1.10 17.57
N ALA A 365 -5.40 -1.82 17.03
CA ALA A 365 -5.30 -3.27 17.13
C ALA A 365 -4.45 -3.74 18.33
N SER A 366 -3.88 -2.81 19.10
CA SER A 366 -2.99 -3.11 20.22
C SER A 366 -3.51 -2.43 21.48
N LEU A 367 -2.95 -1.27 21.86
CA LEU A 367 -3.24 -0.60 23.12
C LEU A 367 -4.72 -0.25 23.34
N PHE A 368 -5.50 0.00 22.29
CA PHE A 368 -6.95 0.22 22.45
C PHE A 368 -7.67 -1.04 22.91
N VAL A 369 -7.26 -2.22 22.42
CA VAL A 369 -7.82 -3.51 22.84
C VAL A 369 -7.45 -3.79 24.30
N GLU A 370 -6.19 -3.55 24.67
CA GLU A 370 -5.71 -3.69 26.05
C GLU A 370 -6.47 -2.74 27.02
N GLN A 371 -6.66 -1.48 26.62
CA GLN A 371 -7.48 -0.53 27.37
C GLN A 371 -8.93 -1.04 27.52
N GLY A 372 -9.53 -1.57 26.45
CA GLY A 372 -10.90 -2.08 26.45
C GLY A 372 -11.07 -3.37 27.28
N ALA A 373 -10.02 -4.19 27.39
CA ALA A 373 -10.04 -5.43 28.16
C ALA A 373 -10.22 -5.20 29.67
N VAL A 374 -9.77 -4.05 30.17
CA VAL A 374 -9.89 -3.62 31.58
C VAL A 374 -11.06 -2.65 31.82
N MET A 375 -12.00 -2.57 30.89
CA MET A 375 -13.24 -1.79 31.00
C MET A 375 -14.47 -2.70 31.23
N ASP A 376 -15.57 -2.12 31.68
CA ASP A 376 -16.84 -2.83 31.79
C ASP A 376 -17.44 -3.04 30.39
N ALA A 377 -17.36 -4.28 29.93
CA ALA A 377 -17.86 -4.72 28.63
C ALA A 377 -19.19 -5.51 28.74
N THR A 378 -19.89 -5.44 29.87
CA THR A 378 -21.13 -6.18 30.08
C THR A 378 -22.34 -5.43 29.52
N ILE A 379 -23.13 -6.10 28.67
CA ILE A 379 -24.40 -5.62 28.11
C ILE A 379 -25.46 -6.64 28.53
N GLY A 380 -26.12 -6.38 29.67
CA GLY A 380 -27.05 -7.33 30.27
C GLY A 380 -26.33 -8.64 30.65
N LYS A 381 -26.58 -9.72 29.89
CA LYS A 381 -25.95 -11.04 30.11
C LYS A 381 -24.77 -11.34 29.19
N PHE A 382 -24.52 -10.48 28.20
CA PHE A 382 -23.48 -10.70 27.19
C PHE A 382 -22.25 -9.85 27.50
N ARG A 383 -21.05 -10.44 27.39
CA ARG A 383 -19.79 -9.71 27.52
C ARG A 383 -19.23 -9.45 26.12
N LEU A 384 -19.17 -8.19 25.74
CA LEU A 384 -18.64 -7.77 24.45
C LEU A 384 -17.10 -7.98 24.43
N PRO A 385 -16.54 -8.67 23.42
CA PRO A 385 -15.09 -8.75 23.27
C PRO A 385 -14.49 -7.38 22.96
N ALA A 386 -13.38 -7.01 23.60
CA ALA A 386 -12.76 -5.70 23.42
C ALA A 386 -12.32 -5.44 21.96
N ALA A 387 -11.84 -6.47 21.26
CA ALA A 387 -11.46 -6.38 19.85
C ALA A 387 -12.65 -6.04 18.93
N SER A 388 -13.89 -6.35 19.32
CA SER A 388 -15.10 -6.04 18.54
C SER A 388 -15.39 -4.53 18.46
N MET A 389 -14.72 -3.69 19.27
CA MET A 389 -14.83 -2.23 19.17
C MET A 389 -14.33 -1.68 17.83
N SER A 390 -13.48 -2.43 17.11
CA SER A 390 -13.10 -2.14 15.72
C SER A 390 -14.29 -2.07 14.76
N ALA A 391 -15.45 -2.62 15.10
CA ALA A 391 -16.67 -2.44 14.31
C ALA A 391 -17.10 -0.97 14.19
N PHE A 392 -16.86 -0.15 15.23
CA PHE A 392 -17.16 1.28 15.19
C PHE A 392 -16.23 2.05 14.25
N ASP A 393 -14.99 1.62 14.13
CA ASP A 393 -14.04 2.12 13.13
C ASP A 393 -14.55 1.82 11.71
N ILE A 394 -14.91 0.55 11.41
CA ILE A 394 -15.47 0.15 10.10
C ILE A 394 -16.75 0.94 9.77
N CYS A 395 -17.66 1.09 10.73
CA CYS A 395 -18.86 1.91 10.56
C CYS A 395 -18.52 3.37 10.27
N SER A 396 -17.50 3.92 10.95
CA SER A 396 -17.00 5.28 10.71
C SER A 396 -16.42 5.40 9.31
N VAL A 397 -15.60 4.44 8.86
CA VAL A 397 -15.02 4.38 7.51
C VAL A 397 -16.12 4.39 6.44
N LEU A 398 -17.13 3.52 6.57
CA LEU A 398 -18.24 3.44 5.61
C LEU A 398 -19.03 4.74 5.55
N THR A 399 -19.35 5.32 6.72
CA THR A 399 -20.10 6.56 6.84
C THR A 399 -19.30 7.74 6.31
N CYS A 400 -18.04 7.89 6.71
CA CYS A 400 -17.14 8.95 6.27
C CYS A 400 -16.83 8.85 4.77
N THR A 401 -16.74 7.65 4.19
CA THR A 401 -16.58 7.48 2.74
C THR A 401 -17.79 8.03 1.98
N PHE A 402 -19.01 7.75 2.47
CA PHE A 402 -20.23 8.32 1.90
C PHE A 402 -20.25 9.85 2.05
N LEU A 403 -20.01 10.35 3.26
CA LEU A 403 -19.98 11.80 3.55
C LEU A 403 -18.91 12.52 2.72
N TYR A 404 -17.73 11.91 2.54
CA TYR A 404 -16.66 12.48 1.74
C TYR A 404 -17.12 12.69 0.30
N ARG A 405 -17.70 11.66 -0.32
CA ARG A 405 -18.15 11.71 -1.72
C ARG A 405 -19.31 12.68 -1.94
N PHE A 406 -20.29 12.69 -1.04
CA PHE A 406 -21.54 13.43 -1.25
C PHE A 406 -21.57 14.82 -0.61
N MET A 407 -20.77 15.07 0.42
CA MET A 407 -20.71 16.37 1.10
C MET A 407 -19.35 17.06 0.91
N VAL A 408 -18.25 16.39 1.24
CA VAL A 408 -16.93 17.03 1.27
C VAL A 408 -16.46 17.41 -0.13
N VAL A 409 -16.52 16.51 -1.12
CA VAL A 409 -16.11 16.80 -2.50
C VAL A 409 -16.89 17.98 -3.11
N PRO A 410 -18.23 18.01 -3.12
CA PRO A 410 -18.96 19.13 -3.71
C PRO A 410 -18.80 20.43 -2.93
N LEU A 411 -18.67 20.38 -1.59
CA LEU A 411 -18.45 21.57 -0.79
C LEU A 411 -17.03 22.13 -1.00
N ALA A 412 -16.03 21.26 -0.94
CA ALA A 412 -14.63 21.63 -1.20
C ALA A 412 -14.48 22.14 -2.63
N GLY A 413 -15.14 21.54 -3.62
CA GLY A 413 -15.09 22.02 -5.01
C GLY A 413 -15.75 23.39 -5.21
N LYS A 414 -16.81 23.70 -4.45
CA LYS A 414 -17.41 25.05 -4.44
C LYS A 414 -16.49 26.08 -3.78
N ILE A 415 -15.78 25.71 -2.71
CA ILE A 415 -14.93 26.63 -1.94
C ILE A 415 -13.56 26.82 -2.61
N SER A 416 -12.94 25.75 -3.09
CA SER A 416 -11.59 25.77 -3.67
C SER A 416 -11.57 26.13 -5.15
N GLY A 417 -12.74 26.12 -5.83
CA GLY A 417 -12.83 26.24 -7.28
C GLY A 417 -12.31 25.03 -8.06
N ASN A 418 -11.82 23.98 -7.37
CA ASN A 418 -11.32 22.76 -7.99
C ASN A 418 -12.45 21.71 -8.09
N PRO A 419 -12.87 21.28 -9.30
CA PRO A 419 -13.92 20.28 -9.46
C PRO A 419 -13.59 18.90 -8.85
N ARG A 420 -12.32 18.64 -8.51
CA ARG A 420 -11.89 17.43 -7.79
C ARG A 420 -11.96 17.54 -6.26
N GLY A 421 -12.26 18.72 -5.69
CA GLY A 421 -12.34 18.93 -4.25
C GLY A 421 -10.99 19.26 -3.60
N LEU A 422 -10.63 18.55 -2.53
CA LEU A 422 -9.36 18.70 -1.81
C LEU A 422 -8.20 18.11 -2.63
N THR A 423 -7.01 18.70 -2.52
CA THR A 423 -5.81 18.08 -3.12
C THR A 423 -5.36 16.87 -2.30
N GLU A 424 -4.61 15.94 -2.92
CA GLU A 424 -4.17 14.71 -2.24
C GLU A 424 -3.38 15.00 -0.95
N LEU A 425 -2.49 15.99 -0.99
CA LEU A 425 -1.70 16.40 0.18
C LEU A 425 -2.55 17.07 1.27
N GLN A 426 -3.55 17.87 0.89
CA GLN A 426 -4.50 18.45 1.85
C GLN A 426 -5.33 17.36 2.52
N ARG A 427 -5.79 16.37 1.74
CA ARG A 427 -6.54 15.23 2.24
C ARG A 427 -5.71 14.41 3.24
N MET A 428 -4.45 14.11 2.91
CA MET A 428 -3.52 13.45 3.83
C MET A 428 -3.30 14.25 5.12
N GLY A 429 -3.13 15.58 5.02
CA GLY A 429 -2.97 16.46 6.19
C GLY A 429 -4.19 16.48 7.10
N VAL A 430 -5.41 16.47 6.55
CA VAL A 430 -6.65 16.34 7.33
C VAL A 430 -6.68 14.99 8.05
N GLY A 431 -6.27 13.91 7.38
CA GLY A 431 -6.12 12.59 7.99
C GLY A 431 -5.18 12.59 9.20
N LEU A 432 -4.00 13.22 9.11
CA LEU A 432 -3.08 13.38 10.26
C LEU A 432 -3.75 14.07 11.44
N ILE A 433 -4.45 15.18 11.17
CA ILE A 433 -5.11 15.96 12.23
C ILE A 433 -6.18 15.13 12.94
N ILE A 434 -7.04 14.44 12.19
CA ILE A 434 -8.09 13.60 12.79
C ILE A 434 -7.45 12.44 13.58
N GLY A 435 -6.39 11.82 13.05
CA GLY A 435 -5.64 10.78 13.74
C GLY A 435 -5.01 11.27 15.06
N MET A 436 -4.48 12.50 15.09
CA MET A 436 -4.00 13.09 16.35
C MET A 436 -5.11 13.27 17.38
N LEU A 437 -6.30 13.70 16.95
CA LEU A 437 -7.45 13.86 17.84
C LEU A 437 -7.90 12.53 18.44
N SER A 438 -7.72 11.41 17.74
CA SER A 438 -8.04 10.08 18.30
C SER A 438 -7.13 9.71 19.47
N MET A 439 -5.84 10.10 19.44
CA MET A 439 -4.91 9.91 20.57
C MET A 439 -5.31 10.77 21.77
N VAL A 440 -5.81 11.99 21.54
CA VAL A 440 -6.36 12.83 22.62
C VAL A 440 -7.59 12.17 23.22
N ALA A 441 -8.51 11.67 22.40
CA ALA A 441 -9.69 10.95 22.87
C ALA A 441 -9.31 9.72 23.70
N ALA A 442 -8.34 8.92 23.25
CA ALA A 442 -7.85 7.74 23.97
C ALA A 442 -7.19 8.09 25.31
N GLY A 443 -6.37 9.14 25.34
CA GLY A 443 -5.78 9.67 26.57
C GLY A 443 -6.83 10.14 27.58
N VAL A 444 -7.85 10.85 27.11
CA VAL A 444 -8.96 11.31 27.97
C VAL A 444 -9.77 10.12 28.52
N THR A 445 -10.12 9.16 27.67
CA THR A 445 -10.82 7.93 28.09
C THR A 445 -10.03 7.20 29.17
N GLU A 446 -8.71 7.11 29.03
CA GLU A 446 -7.87 6.46 30.03
C GLU A 446 -7.85 7.20 31.37
N ILE A 447 -7.77 8.53 31.36
CA ILE A 447 -7.84 9.33 32.59
C ILE A 447 -9.15 9.04 33.35
N PHE A 448 -10.27 8.93 32.63
CA PHE A 448 -11.55 8.58 33.25
C PHE A 448 -11.61 7.13 33.72
N ARG A 449 -10.96 6.20 33.00
CA ARG A 449 -10.86 4.79 33.39
C ARG A 449 -10.11 4.62 34.70
N LEU A 450 -8.95 5.27 34.82
CA LEU A 450 -8.11 5.23 36.03
C LEU A 450 -8.83 5.81 37.26
N ARG A 451 -9.70 6.79 37.09
CA ARG A 451 -10.55 7.34 38.19
C ARG A 451 -11.64 6.38 38.66
N ARG A 452 -11.93 5.33 37.90
CA ARG A 452 -13.04 4.38 38.12
C ARG A 452 -12.57 2.94 38.34
N VAL A 453 -11.30 2.76 38.67
CA VAL A 453 -10.71 1.47 39.05
C VAL A 453 -11.34 0.98 40.35
N ILE A 454 -11.74 -0.29 40.37
CA ILE A 454 -12.32 -0.92 41.56
C ILE A 454 -11.17 -1.57 42.35
N PRO A 455 -10.96 -1.23 43.63
CA PRO A 455 -9.90 -1.85 44.43
C PRO A 455 -10.01 -3.38 44.45
N GLY A 456 -8.89 -4.06 44.19
CA GLY A 456 -8.81 -5.52 44.17
C GLY A 456 -9.35 -6.21 42.90
N HIS A 457 -9.83 -5.45 41.91
CA HIS A 457 -10.24 -5.98 40.60
C HIS A 457 -9.35 -5.43 39.49
N GLU A 458 -9.13 -6.23 38.45
CA GLU A 458 -8.40 -5.80 37.25
C GLU A 458 -9.26 -4.90 36.35
N THR A 459 -10.59 -5.04 36.41
CA THR A 459 -11.54 -4.26 35.62
C THR A 459 -11.95 -2.95 36.31
N SER A 460 -12.16 -1.92 35.50
CA SER A 460 -12.76 -0.65 35.91
C SER A 460 -14.28 -0.67 35.72
N SER A 461 -14.99 0.21 36.43
CA SER A 461 -16.44 0.41 36.25
C SER A 461 -16.80 1.27 35.02
N LEU A 462 -15.81 1.69 34.22
CA LEU A 462 -16.04 2.50 33.04
C LEU A 462 -16.52 1.63 31.88
N SER A 463 -17.69 1.94 31.32
CA SER A 463 -18.21 1.21 30.16
C SER A 463 -17.29 1.31 28.94
N ILE A 464 -17.07 0.17 28.27
CA ILE A 464 -16.25 0.04 27.06
C ILE A 464 -16.66 1.00 25.93
N PHE A 465 -17.93 1.42 25.89
CA PHE A 465 -18.44 2.38 24.89
C PHE A 465 -17.80 3.77 24.97
N TRP A 466 -17.09 4.10 26.04
CA TRP A 466 -16.25 5.30 26.09
C TRP A 466 -15.10 5.30 25.08
N GLN A 467 -14.79 4.14 24.47
CA GLN A 467 -13.83 4.05 23.37
C GLN A 467 -14.44 4.39 22.00
N ILE A 468 -15.76 4.60 21.88
CA ILE A 468 -16.36 4.94 20.57
C ILE A 468 -15.67 6.15 19.90
N PRO A 469 -15.39 7.28 20.59
CA PRO A 469 -14.77 8.45 19.96
C PRO A 469 -13.38 8.16 19.35
N GLN A 470 -12.51 7.42 20.04
CA GLN A 470 -11.16 7.13 19.52
C GLN A 470 -11.23 6.20 18.29
N TYR A 471 -12.10 5.18 18.29
CA TYR A 471 -12.29 4.30 17.13
C TYR A 471 -12.93 5.04 15.95
N MET A 472 -13.96 5.86 16.19
CA MET A 472 -14.60 6.62 15.12
C MET A 472 -13.66 7.66 14.49
N LEU A 473 -12.81 8.32 15.30
CA LEU A 473 -11.82 9.27 14.81
C LEU A 473 -10.72 8.56 13.99
N VAL A 474 -10.24 7.39 14.42
CA VAL A 474 -9.32 6.58 13.60
C VAL A 474 -9.95 6.23 12.25
N GLY A 475 -11.18 5.72 12.22
CA GLY A 475 -11.83 5.36 10.96
C GLY A 475 -12.13 6.55 10.06
N ALA A 476 -12.49 7.69 10.63
CA ALA A 476 -12.62 8.93 9.87
C ALA A 476 -11.26 9.35 9.27
N SER A 477 -10.19 9.30 10.07
CA SER A 477 -8.84 9.65 9.63
C SER A 477 -8.33 8.75 8.50
N GLU A 478 -8.72 7.47 8.50
CA GLU A 478 -8.34 6.49 7.49
C GLU A 478 -8.85 6.87 6.10
N VAL A 479 -10.11 7.28 5.99
CA VAL A 479 -10.71 7.69 4.70
C VAL A 479 -9.99 8.88 4.07
N PHE A 480 -9.45 9.79 4.89
CA PHE A 480 -8.68 10.93 4.43
C PHE A 480 -7.23 10.55 4.14
N MET A 481 -6.59 9.83 5.05
CA MET A 481 -5.17 9.50 4.95
C MET A 481 -4.90 8.39 3.94
N TYR A 482 -5.49 7.20 4.12
CA TYR A 482 -5.14 6.02 3.35
C TYR A 482 -5.48 6.16 1.86
N VAL A 483 -6.69 6.68 1.57
CA VAL A 483 -7.09 6.95 0.18
C VAL A 483 -6.22 8.03 -0.43
N GLY A 484 -5.93 9.12 0.31
CA GLY A 484 -5.05 10.19 -0.14
C GLY A 484 -3.62 9.69 -0.42
N GLN A 485 -3.07 8.83 0.43
CA GLN A 485 -1.77 8.18 0.22
C GLN A 485 -1.79 7.33 -1.05
N LEU A 486 -2.81 6.48 -1.23
CA LEU A 486 -2.90 5.60 -2.39
C LEU A 486 -3.00 6.40 -3.69
N GLU A 487 -3.86 7.43 -3.73
CA GLU A 487 -4.02 8.32 -4.88
C GLU A 487 -2.76 9.13 -5.16
N PHE A 488 -2.12 9.68 -4.12
CA PHE A 488 -0.87 10.43 -4.24
C PHE A 488 0.28 9.56 -4.75
N PHE A 489 0.59 8.45 -4.08
CA PHE A 489 1.74 7.63 -4.43
C PHE A 489 1.55 6.90 -5.77
N ASN A 490 0.32 6.48 -6.12
CA ASN A 490 0.04 5.90 -7.45
C ASN A 490 0.06 6.95 -8.56
N GLY A 491 -0.48 8.14 -8.27
CA GLY A 491 -0.59 9.24 -9.24
C GLY A 491 0.73 9.94 -9.55
N GLN A 492 1.62 10.03 -8.55
CA GLN A 492 2.92 10.71 -8.70
C GLN A 492 4.06 9.75 -9.08
N ALA A 493 3.90 8.44 -8.85
CA ALA A 493 4.90 7.47 -9.26
C ALA A 493 5.01 7.39 -10.80
N PRO A 494 6.24 7.48 -11.36
CA PRO A 494 6.51 7.20 -12.76
C PRO A 494 5.96 5.84 -13.17
N ASP A 495 5.56 5.72 -14.44
CA ASP A 495 4.95 4.49 -14.99
C ASP A 495 5.83 3.24 -14.73
N GLY A 496 7.15 3.40 -14.74
CA GLY A 496 8.13 2.34 -14.51
C GLY A 496 8.29 1.83 -13.07
N ILE A 497 7.71 2.52 -12.07
CA ILE A 497 7.74 2.17 -10.63
C ILE A 497 6.36 2.33 -9.96
N LYS A 498 5.28 2.24 -10.74
CA LYS A 498 3.93 2.56 -10.28
C LYS A 498 3.41 1.62 -9.19
N SER A 499 3.70 0.32 -9.26
CA SER A 499 3.30 -0.61 -8.18
C SER A 499 4.18 -0.44 -6.96
N LEU A 500 5.47 -0.13 -7.14
CA LEU A 500 6.35 0.30 -6.03
C LEU A 500 5.84 1.57 -5.34
N GLY A 501 5.33 2.55 -6.08
CA GLY A 501 4.66 3.71 -5.51
C GLY A 501 3.48 3.31 -4.63
N SER A 502 2.62 2.42 -5.12
CA SER A 502 1.47 1.94 -4.33
C SER A 502 1.90 1.13 -3.09
N SER A 503 3.00 0.37 -3.17
CA SER A 503 3.50 -0.38 -2.03
C SER A 503 4.20 0.48 -0.98
N LEU A 504 4.59 1.72 -1.28
CA LEU A 504 5.06 2.67 -0.26
C LEU A 504 3.99 2.94 0.80
N CYS A 505 2.71 2.99 0.42
CA CYS A 505 1.60 3.13 1.37
C CYS A 505 1.59 1.97 2.40
N MET A 506 1.68 0.73 1.91
CA MET A 506 1.76 -0.46 2.76
C MET A 506 3.07 -0.54 3.54
N ALA A 507 4.19 -0.12 2.95
CA ALA A 507 5.47 -0.04 3.63
C ALA A 507 5.43 0.91 4.82
N SER A 508 4.71 2.03 4.70
CA SER A 508 4.46 2.95 5.81
C SER A 508 3.72 2.23 6.95
N MET A 509 2.70 1.42 6.64
CA MET A 509 2.00 0.61 7.65
C MET A 509 2.93 -0.42 8.32
N SER A 510 3.79 -1.10 7.56
CA SER A 510 4.79 -2.03 8.10
C SER A 510 5.73 -1.32 9.08
N LEU A 511 6.34 -0.21 8.63
CA LEU A 511 7.26 0.58 9.45
C LEU A 511 6.55 1.17 10.67
N GLY A 512 5.30 1.61 10.54
CA GLY A 512 4.49 2.09 11.67
C GLY A 512 4.32 1.04 12.76
N ASN A 513 4.09 -0.23 12.40
CA ASN A 513 4.00 -1.33 13.37
C ASN A 513 5.34 -1.56 14.10
N TYR A 514 6.46 -1.60 13.37
CA TYR A 514 7.78 -1.77 13.98
C TYR A 514 8.19 -0.57 14.84
N VAL A 515 7.92 0.65 14.37
CA VAL A 515 8.17 1.89 15.13
C VAL A 515 7.28 1.94 16.37
N SER A 516 6.02 1.53 16.29
CA SER A 516 5.12 1.43 17.45
C SER A 516 5.68 0.47 18.50
N SER A 517 6.09 -0.73 18.10
CA SER A 517 6.71 -1.72 18.99
C SER A 517 8.00 -1.17 19.64
N LEU A 518 8.85 -0.52 18.84
CA LEU A 518 10.07 0.12 19.32
C LEU A 518 9.78 1.27 20.30
N LEU A 519 8.76 2.09 20.05
CA LEU A 519 8.33 3.17 20.95
C LEU A 519 7.82 2.61 22.27
N VAL A 520 6.97 1.57 22.25
CA VAL A 520 6.50 0.90 23.47
C VAL A 520 7.68 0.35 24.27
N ASN A 521 8.61 -0.34 23.61
CA ASN A 521 9.80 -0.91 24.26
C ASN A 521 10.71 0.17 24.85
N MET A 522 10.96 1.27 24.13
CA MET A 522 11.76 2.40 24.64
C MET A 522 11.08 3.06 25.83
N VAL A 523 9.78 3.35 25.74
CA VAL A 523 9.02 3.96 26.83
C VAL A 523 9.02 3.05 28.05
N MET A 524 8.79 1.75 27.88
CA MET A 524 8.84 0.81 29.00
C MET A 524 10.24 0.73 29.61
N HIS A 525 11.30 0.67 28.80
CA HIS A 525 12.68 0.66 29.30
C HIS A 525 13.04 1.94 30.07
N ILE A 526 12.55 3.10 29.64
CA ILE A 526 12.81 4.38 30.31
C ILE A 526 11.97 4.49 31.60
N THR A 527 10.70 4.10 31.55
CA THR A 527 9.72 4.36 32.61
C THR A 527 9.74 3.35 33.74
N THR A 528 10.28 2.15 33.50
CA THR A 528 10.48 1.11 34.54
C THR A 528 11.76 1.29 35.35
N ARG A 529 12.61 2.28 34.99
CA ARG A 529 13.83 2.58 35.76
C ARG A 529 13.49 2.93 37.21
N GLY A 530 14.24 2.34 38.13
CA GLY A 530 14.08 2.56 39.57
C GLY A 530 12.91 1.79 40.21
N ALA A 531 12.63 0.57 39.73
CA ALA A 531 11.59 -0.33 40.26
C ALA A 531 10.15 0.23 40.19
N ARG A 532 9.87 1.12 39.23
CA ARG A 532 8.52 1.64 38.95
C ARG A 532 7.81 0.70 37.96
N HIS A 533 6.47 0.65 38.03
CA HIS A 533 5.66 -0.19 37.14
C HIS A 533 5.71 0.22 35.65
N GLY A 534 6.23 1.42 35.31
CA GLY A 534 6.26 1.92 33.94
C GLY A 534 4.91 2.50 33.50
N TRP A 535 4.82 2.92 32.23
CA TRP A 535 3.57 3.48 31.68
C TRP A 535 2.58 2.41 31.23
N ILE A 536 3.06 1.26 30.76
CA ILE A 536 2.25 0.14 30.23
C ILE A 536 2.64 -1.17 30.95
N PRO A 537 2.42 -1.29 32.27
CA PRO A 537 2.59 -2.54 33.01
C PRO A 537 1.56 -3.61 32.61
N GLU A 538 1.81 -4.85 33.01
CA GLU A 538 0.88 -5.98 32.87
C GLU A 538 -0.49 -5.68 33.47
N ASN A 539 -0.53 -5.13 34.70
CA ASN A 539 -1.76 -4.60 35.27
C ASN A 539 -1.89 -3.10 34.96
N LEU A 540 -2.72 -2.78 33.97
CA LEU A 540 -2.96 -1.41 33.50
C LEU A 540 -3.48 -0.45 34.58
N ASN A 541 -4.06 -0.93 35.68
CA ASN A 541 -4.50 -0.08 36.78
C ASN A 541 -3.33 0.57 37.54
N ASN A 542 -2.14 -0.05 37.48
CA ASN A 542 -0.91 0.47 38.08
C ASN A 542 -0.11 1.34 37.10
N GLY A 543 -0.58 1.43 35.85
CA GLY A 543 0.07 2.11 34.74
C GLY A 543 -0.51 3.48 34.43
N HIS A 544 0.09 4.12 33.44
CA HIS A 544 -0.32 5.42 32.90
C HIS A 544 -0.21 5.41 31.38
N ILE A 545 -1.04 4.60 30.73
CA ILE A 545 -1.11 4.51 29.26
C ILE A 545 -1.63 5.81 28.63
N ASP A 546 -2.33 6.64 29.41
CA ASP A 546 -2.71 8.01 29.05
C ASP A 546 -1.48 8.84 28.62
N ARG A 547 -0.36 8.73 29.36
CA ARG A 547 0.89 9.42 29.02
C ARG A 547 1.47 8.95 27.69
N PHE A 548 1.31 7.67 27.36
CA PHE A 548 1.75 7.15 26.07
C PHE A 548 0.90 7.70 24.92
N TYR A 549 -0.43 7.78 25.08
CA TYR A 549 -1.29 8.41 24.08
C TYR A 549 -0.95 9.89 23.87
N PHE A 550 -0.70 10.65 24.95
CA PHE A 550 -0.26 12.05 24.83
C PHE A 550 1.15 12.20 24.23
N LEU A 551 2.06 11.24 24.45
CA LEU A 551 3.34 11.19 23.76
C LEU A 551 3.15 11.00 22.25
N LEU A 552 2.29 10.06 21.84
CA LEU A 552 1.97 9.85 20.43
C LEU A 552 1.34 11.10 19.79
N PHE A 553 0.45 11.79 20.51
CA PHE A 553 -0.08 13.08 20.08
C PHE A 553 1.05 14.12 19.87
N GLY A 554 1.97 14.26 20.82
CA GLY A 554 3.09 15.19 20.71
C GLY A 554 4.02 14.88 19.55
N LEU A 555 4.36 13.61 19.33
CA LEU A 555 5.17 13.17 18.19
C LEU A 555 4.47 13.42 16.85
N ALA A 556 3.17 13.13 16.78
CA ALA A 556 2.36 13.39 15.59
C ALA A 556 2.17 14.89 15.30
N LEU A 557 2.19 15.75 16.32
CA LEU A 557 2.18 17.19 16.13
C LEU A 557 3.48 17.69 15.49
N VAL A 558 4.63 17.16 15.93
CA VAL A 558 5.94 17.44 15.31
C VAL A 558 5.95 16.94 13.86
N ASP A 559 5.43 15.74 13.63
CA ASP A 559 5.29 15.16 12.30
C ASP A 559 4.40 16.01 11.39
N LEU A 560 3.25 16.52 11.88
CA LEU A 560 2.38 17.38 11.09
C LEU A 560 3.10 18.66 10.65
N VAL A 561 3.91 19.27 11.50
CA VAL A 561 4.71 20.45 11.15
C VAL A 561 5.71 20.12 10.04
N ALA A 562 6.41 18.99 10.16
CA ALA A 562 7.33 18.51 9.12
C ALA A 562 6.59 18.19 7.81
N PHE A 563 5.44 17.52 7.88
CA PHE A 563 4.59 17.21 6.74
C PHE A 563 4.15 18.47 6.01
N VAL A 564 3.68 19.50 6.71
CA VAL A 564 3.26 20.77 6.09
C VAL A 564 4.44 21.46 5.42
N PHE A 565 5.63 21.43 6.02
CA PHE A 565 6.85 21.96 5.41
C PHE A 565 7.19 21.22 4.11
N PHE A 566 7.22 19.89 4.11
CA PHE A 566 7.51 19.10 2.91
C PHE A 566 6.41 19.19 1.85
N ALA A 567 5.14 19.26 2.25
CA ALA A 567 4.01 19.43 1.33
C ALA A 567 4.08 20.76 0.58
N LYS A 568 4.51 21.85 1.25
CA LYS A 568 4.74 23.15 0.59
C LYS A 568 5.95 23.14 -0.36
N TRP A 569 6.96 22.33 -0.05
CA TRP A 569 8.15 22.19 -0.89
C TRP A 569 7.94 21.24 -2.09
N TYR A 570 6.93 20.36 -2.00
CA TYR A 570 6.67 19.35 -3.01
C TYR A 570 6.18 19.94 -4.34
N LYS A 571 6.75 19.45 -5.43
CA LYS A 571 6.33 19.74 -6.80
C LYS A 571 5.98 18.43 -7.51
N GLY A 572 4.82 18.39 -8.15
CA GLY A 572 4.31 17.21 -8.86
C GLY A 572 5.12 16.86 -10.11
N ILE A 573 4.91 15.63 -10.61
CA ILE A 573 5.53 15.16 -11.84
C ILE A 573 4.90 15.83 -13.08
N ASN A 574 5.74 16.28 -14.02
CA ASN A 574 5.32 16.82 -15.31
C ASN A 574 5.59 15.78 -16.41
N LEU A 575 4.53 15.16 -16.92
CA LEU A 575 4.61 14.22 -18.03
C LEU A 575 4.43 14.95 -19.36
N GLU A 576 5.11 14.49 -20.41
CA GLU A 576 4.90 15.03 -21.75
C GLU A 576 3.55 14.54 -22.29
N ASP A 577 2.55 15.43 -22.35
CA ASP A 577 1.26 15.10 -22.97
C ASP A 577 1.45 14.85 -24.47
N SER A 578 0.97 13.69 -24.95
CA SER A 578 1.02 13.30 -26.37
C SER A 578 0.14 14.17 -27.30
N THR A 579 -0.32 15.32 -26.83
CA THR A 579 -1.21 16.26 -27.54
C THR A 579 -0.58 17.65 -27.71
N LYS A 580 0.72 17.74 -27.99
CA LYS A 580 1.28 18.97 -28.59
C LYS A 580 0.91 19.07 -30.07
N GLY A 581 -0.33 19.51 -30.29
CA GLY A 581 -0.86 20.00 -31.56
C GLY A 581 -1.87 21.14 -31.41
N GLY A 582 -2.12 21.66 -30.20
CA GLY A 582 -3.11 22.72 -29.98
C GLY A 582 -2.88 23.62 -28.75
N GLY A 583 -1.67 23.60 -28.18
CA GLY A 583 -1.35 24.23 -26.89
C GLY A 583 -1.13 25.74 -26.90
N GLU A 584 -1.70 26.48 -27.85
CA GLU A 584 -1.66 27.97 -27.84
C GLU A 584 -2.96 28.61 -27.32
N LYS A 585 -3.97 27.83 -26.90
CA LYS A 585 -5.24 28.40 -26.40
C LYS A 585 -5.50 28.27 -24.89
N GLU A 586 -4.75 27.46 -24.16
CA GLU A 586 -4.98 27.30 -22.70
C GLU A 586 -4.25 28.31 -21.81
N SER A 587 -3.29 29.07 -22.35
CA SER A 587 -2.59 30.13 -21.58
C SER A 587 -3.32 31.48 -21.58
N GLN A 588 -4.40 31.67 -22.34
CA GLN A 588 -5.19 32.92 -22.34
C GLN A 588 -6.49 32.86 -21.52
N VAL A 589 -6.84 31.72 -20.91
CA VAL A 589 -8.09 31.60 -20.13
C VAL A 589 -7.88 31.82 -18.62
N LEU A 590 -6.62 31.87 -18.15
CA LEU A 590 -6.30 32.10 -16.73
C LEU A 590 -6.15 33.57 -16.32
N GLU A 591 -6.41 34.53 -17.22
CA GLU A 591 -6.37 35.97 -16.89
C GLU A 591 -7.76 36.62 -16.79
N LYS A 592 -8.85 35.86 -16.97
CA LYS A 592 -10.22 36.32 -16.69
C LYS A 592 -11.15 35.18 -16.27
N VAL A 593 -11.04 34.70 -15.02
CA VAL A 593 -12.15 34.25 -14.16
C VAL A 593 -11.74 34.43 -12.71
#